data_AF-A0A4P7CWS0-F1
#
_entry.id   AF-A0A4P7CWS0-F1
#
_cell.length_a   1.000
_cell.length_b   1.000
_cell.length_c   1.000
_cell.angle_alpha   90.00
_cell.angle_beta   90.00
_cell.angle_gamma   90.00
#
_symmetry.space_group_name_H-M   'P 1'
#
loop_
_entity.id
_entity.type
_entity.pdbx_description
1 polymer ?
#
loop_
_entity_poly.entity_id
_entity_poly.type
_entity_poly.pdbx_seq_one_letter_code
_entity_poly.pdbx_strand_id
1 'polypeptide(L)'
;MNTQKLSLQGLVEKWLAPTPAVPAHVTKFGRTTAGNTRFICVEVSHPTNPRALFFFRHDDGFWQVFPPPDERPAMSYRQAA
;
A
#
# COMPACT_ATOMS: atom_id res chain seq x y z
N MET A 1 1.74 14.43 -11.07
CA MET A 1 1.17 14.10 -9.74
C MET A 1 2.29 14.20 -8.72
N ASN A 2 2.15 15.07 -7.71
CA ASN A 2 3.13 15.19 -6.62
C ASN A 2 3.06 13.93 -5.76
N THR A 3 3.82 12.90 -6.11
CA THR A 3 4.00 11.72 -5.27
C THR A 3 4.87 12.13 -4.10
N GLN A 4 4.29 12.82 -3.13
CA GLN A 4 4.97 12.99 -1.85
C GLN A 4 5.23 11.58 -1.32
N LYS A 5 6.52 11.27 -1.20
CA LYS A 5 7.03 10.01 -0.68
C LYS A 5 6.68 9.94 0.81
N LEU A 6 5.44 9.53 1.09
CA LEU A 6 4.93 9.42 2.44
C LEU A 6 5.43 8.13 3.08
N SER A 7 5.84 8.22 4.34
CA SER A 7 6.03 7.04 5.18
C SER A 7 4.70 6.29 5.32
N LEU A 8 4.76 5.02 5.74
CA LEU A 8 3.55 4.27 6.05
C LEU A 8 2.66 5.01 7.05
N GLN A 9 3.27 5.58 8.10
CA GLN A 9 2.56 6.37 9.10
C GLN A 9 1.85 7.58 8.49
N GLY A 10 2.52 8.33 7.59
CA GLY A 10 1.91 9.47 6.91
C GLY A 10 0.73 9.07 6.00
N LEU A 11 0.77 7.87 5.39
CA LEU A 11 -0.35 7.34 4.61
C LEU A 11 -1.50 6.88 5.51
N VAL A 12 -1.20 6.20 6.61
CA VAL A 12 -2.23 5.80 7.60
C VAL A 12 -2.93 7.04 8.12
N GLU A 13 -2.20 8.09 8.48
CA GLU A 13 -2.77 9.36 8.91
C GLU A 13 -3.68 9.97 7.83
N LYS A 14 -3.17 10.07 6.60
CA LYS A 14 -3.89 10.66 5.47
C LYS A 14 -5.21 9.95 5.14
N TRP A 15 -5.22 8.62 5.17
CA TRP A 15 -6.34 7.83 4.66
C TRP A 15 -7.29 7.34 5.75
N LEU A 16 -6.76 7.02 6.93
CA LEU A 16 -7.53 6.44 8.03
C LEU A 16 -7.79 7.44 9.16
N ALA A 17 -7.01 8.53 9.26
CA ALA A 17 -7.13 9.57 10.29
C ALA A 17 -7.35 8.99 11.70
N PRO A 18 -6.43 8.12 12.18
CA PRO A 18 -6.56 7.52 13.50
C PRO A 18 -6.52 8.61 14.58
N THR A 19 -7.24 8.37 15.67
CA THR A 19 -7.25 9.27 16.83
C THR A 19 -6.80 8.50 18.08
N PRO A 20 -6.41 9.16 19.18
CA PRO A 20 -6.08 8.46 20.42
C PRO A 20 -7.23 7.58 20.95
N ALA A 21 -8.49 7.96 20.69
CA ALA A 21 -9.66 7.18 21.07
C ALA A 21 -9.93 6.00 20.12
N VAL A 22 -9.48 6.09 18.87
CA VAL A 22 -9.63 5.04 17.85
C VAL A 22 -8.31 4.86 17.10
N PRO A 23 -7.35 4.14 17.73
CA PRO A 23 -6.04 3.92 17.15
C PRO A 23 -6.09 3.01 15.91
N ALA A 24 -5.08 3.14 15.05
CA ALA A 24 -4.87 2.25 13.93
C ALA A 24 -4.08 1.00 14.36
N HIS A 25 -4.47 -0.17 13.86
CA HIS A 25 -3.80 -1.44 14.12
C HIS A 25 -3.60 -2.24 12.84
N VAL A 26 -2.50 -3.00 12.76
CA VAL A 26 -2.28 -3.93 11.66
C VAL A 26 -3.08 -5.21 11.93
N THR A 27 -3.99 -5.57 11.03
CA THR A 27 -4.84 -6.77 11.18
C THR A 27 -4.42 -7.91 10.27
N LYS A 28 -3.75 -7.60 9.15
CA LYS A 28 -3.20 -8.61 8.23
C LYS A 28 -1.87 -8.12 7.66
N PHE A 29 -1.00 -9.06 7.31
CA PHE A 29 0.23 -8.78 6.58
C PHE A 29 0.62 -10.01 5.76
N GLY A 30 1.37 -9.80 4.69
CA GLY A 30 1.80 -10.90 3.84
C GLY A 30 2.46 -10.43 2.55
N ARG A 31 2.42 -11.31 1.56
CA ARG A 31 2.90 -11.07 0.21
C ARG A 31 1.82 -11.46 -0.79
N THR A 32 1.67 -10.70 -1.86
CA THR A 32 0.80 -11.06 -2.98
C THR A 32 1.42 -12.25 -3.73
N THR A 33 0.59 -13.12 -4.27
CA THR A 33 1.04 -14.25 -5.09
C THR A 33 1.63 -13.76 -6.41
N ALA A 34 0.95 -12.81 -7.06
CA ALA A 34 1.46 -12.07 -8.21
C ALA A 34 2.46 -10.99 -7.75
N GLY A 35 3.67 -10.99 -8.30
CA GLY A 35 4.69 -9.95 -8.04
C GLY A 35 5.36 -9.99 -6.65
N ASN A 36 5.03 -10.95 -5.78
CA ASN A 36 5.66 -11.12 -4.46
C ASN A 36 5.69 -9.84 -3.59
N THR A 37 4.71 -8.94 -3.79
CA THR A 37 4.67 -7.63 -3.17
C THR A 37 4.26 -7.74 -1.71
N ARG A 38 5.04 -7.15 -0.80
CA ARG A 38 4.67 -7.10 0.62
C ARG A 38 3.46 -6.19 0.80
N PHE A 39 2.49 -6.61 1.59
CA PHE A 39 1.35 -5.79 1.96
C PHE A 39 1.05 -5.88 3.46
N ILE A 40 0.37 -4.87 3.96
CA ILE A 40 -0.30 -4.88 5.26
C ILE A 40 -1.73 -4.38 5.12
N CYS A 41 -2.61 -4.82 6.01
CA CYS A 41 -3.94 -4.25 6.21
C CYS A 41 -3.93 -3.51 7.54
N VAL A 42 -4.28 -2.23 7.52
CA VAL A 42 -4.42 -1.41 8.71
C VAL A 42 -5.89 -1.09 8.89
N GLU A 43 -6.38 -1.25 10.11
CA GLU A 43 -7.76 -1.00 10.51
C GLU A 43 -7.82 0.07 11.61
N VAL A 44 -8.86 0.90 11.56
CA VAL A 44 -9.31 1.80 12.61
C VAL A 44 -10.71 1.33 13.03
N SER A 45 -10.81 0.71 14.20
CA SER A 45 -12.02 0.03 14.67
C SER A 45 -12.98 0.99 15.39
N HIS A 46 -13.52 1.98 14.66
CA HIS A 46 -14.52 2.91 15.20
C HIS A 46 -15.87 2.20 15.42
N PRO A 47 -16.54 2.34 16.56
CA PRO A 47 -17.78 1.59 16.88
C PRO A 47 -18.90 1.73 15.84
N THR A 48 -19.00 2.90 15.21
CA THR A 48 -20.03 3.20 14.20
C THR A 48 -19.52 3.18 12.76
N ASN A 49 -18.20 3.14 12.54
CA ASN A 49 -17.63 3.28 11.20
C ASN A 49 -16.21 2.68 11.12
N PRO A 50 -16.07 1.35 11.25
CA PRO A 50 -14.78 0.70 11.10
C PRO A 50 -14.25 0.91 9.68
N ARG A 51 -12.96 1.24 9.56
CA ARG A 51 -12.30 1.46 8.26
C ARG A 51 -11.03 0.64 8.19
N ALA A 52 -10.81 -0.01 7.06
CA ALA A 52 -9.58 -0.76 6.81
C ALA A 52 -9.05 -0.49 5.41
N LEU A 53 -7.74 -0.32 5.29
CA LEU A 53 -7.04 -0.15 4.02
C LEU A 53 -5.85 -1.11 3.92
N PHE A 54 -5.61 -1.58 2.70
CA PHE A 54 -4.38 -2.26 2.35
C PHE A 54 -3.32 -1.25 1.91
N PHE A 55 -2.10 -1.46 2.37
CA PHE A 55 -0.91 -0.73 1.96
C PHE A 55 0.07 -1.74 1.35
N PHE A 56 0.57 -1.42 0.18
CA PHE A 56 1.49 -2.25 -0.60
C PHE A 56 2.86 -1.60 -0.63
N ARG A 57 3.90 -2.38 -0.41
CA ARG A 57 5.28 -1.96 -0.50
C ARG A 57 5.75 -2.10 -1.94
N HIS A 58 6.02 -0.98 -2.59
CA HIS A 58 6.56 -0.94 -3.95
C HIS A 58 8.08 -1.12 -3.93
N ASP A 59 8.67 -1.48 -5.09
CA ASP A 59 10.10 -1.77 -5.22
C ASP A 59 10.99 -0.54 -5.01
N ASP A 60 10.42 0.65 -5.20
CA ASP A 60 11.04 1.93 -4.86
C ASP A 60 11.20 2.16 -3.35
N GLY A 61 10.70 1.23 -2.52
CA GLY A 61 10.74 1.32 -1.09
C GLY A 61 9.71 2.29 -0.51
N PHE A 62 8.67 2.66 -1.25
CA PHE A 62 7.54 3.43 -0.73
C PHE A 62 6.32 2.55 -0.50
N TRP A 63 5.43 3.02 0.39
CA TRP A 63 4.14 2.41 0.60
C TRP A 63 3.09 3.13 -0.25
N GLN A 64 2.12 2.39 -0.78
CA GLN A 64 1.01 2.96 -1.56
C GLN A 64 -0.28 2.17 -1.30
N VAL A 65 -1.43 2.78 -1.56
CA VAL A 65 -2.76 2.14 -1.32
C VAL A 65 -3.25 1.29 -2.49
N PHE A 66 -2.44 1.18 -3.53
CA PHE A 66 -2.68 0.33 -4.70
C PHE A 66 -1.50 -0.63 -4.88
N PRO A 67 -1.76 -1.84 -5.38
CA PRO A 67 -0.69 -2.79 -5.67
C PRO A 67 0.26 -2.22 -6.73
N PRO A 68 1.56 -2.57 -6.71
CA PRO A 68 2.46 -2.22 -7.78
C PRO A 68 1.94 -2.78 -9.11
N PRO A 69 2.30 -2.14 -10.24
CA PRO A 69 1.95 -2.69 -11.53
C PRO A 69 2.53 -4.10 -11.65
N ASP A 70 1.72 -5.04 -12.13
CA ASP A 70 2.21 -6.35 -12.54
C ASP A 70 3.37 -6.15 -13.55
N GLU A 71 4.39 -7.00 -13.49
CA GLU A 71 5.36 -7.14 -14.59
C GLU A 71 4.60 -7.70 -15.80
N ARG A 72 3.92 -6.82 -16.52
CA ARG A 72 3.24 -7.18 -17.74
C ARG A 72 4.31 -7.42 -18.81
N PRO A 73 4.19 -8.48 -19.63
CA PRO A 73 5.04 -8.63 -20.79
C PRO A 73 4.93 -7.38 -21.66
N ALA A 74 6.02 -6.62 -21.74
CA ALA A 74 6.14 -5.48 -22.63
C ALA A 74 6.66 -5.98 -23.98
N MET A 75 6.12 -5.46 -25.09
CA MET A 75 6.72 -5.67 -26.40
C MET A 75 8.09 -5.00 -26.42
N SER A 76 9.16 -5.78 -26.29
CA SER A 76 10.52 -5.31 -26.55
C SER A 76 10.79 -5.40 -28.04
N TYR A 77 11.32 -4.32 -28.63
CA TYR A 77 11.87 -4.40 -29.97
C TYR A 77 13.33 -4.83 -29.86
N ARG A 78 13.74 -5.86 -30.61
CA ARG A 78 15.17 -6.17 -30.75
C ARG A 78 15.78 -5.08 -31.63
N GLN A 79 16.71 -4.31 -31.10
CA GLN A 79 17.65 -3.57 -31.95
C GLN A 79 18.49 -4.61 -32.69
N ALA A 80 18.39 -4.65 -34.02
CA ALA A 80 19.33 -5.37 -34.85
C ALA A 80 20.68 -4.64 -34.79
N ALA A 81 21.75 -5.40 -34.53
CA ALA A 81 23.13 -4.93 -34.53
C ALA A 81 23.63 -4.63 -35.95
#